data_AF-A0A8T9ZHJ1-F1
#
_entry.id   AF-A0A8T9ZHJ1-F1
#
_cell.length_a   1.000
_cell.length_b   1.000
_cell.length_c   1.000
_cell.angle_alpha   90.00
_cell.angle_beta   90.00
_cell.angle_gamma   90.00
#
_symmetry.space_group_name_H-M   'P 1'
#
loop_
_entity.id
_entity.type
_entity.pdbx_description
1 polymer ?
#
loop_
_entity_poly.entity_id
_entity_poly.type
_entity_poly.pdbx_seq_one_letter_code
_entity_poly.pdbx_strand_id
1 'polypeptide(L)'
;MNEAAFYAYHIVTRRKMNIGQIIHFNKNQHNTLYHFFFEKEQLNASGEDGMKIINNHYKNEELHINNENAPVVMNYMDQTIRAIRETIVEMVRLRVIGSSFEGDGNLLPKEDGIPFSQKIEQAREYWKGNSKNELPELLINGKIEVVEIINDFSKMKI
;
A
#
# COMPACT_ATOMS: atom_id res chain seq x y z
N MET A 1 28.98 -1.17 6.71
CA MET A 1 28.59 -0.63 5.39
C MET A 1 27.86 0.68 5.67
N ASN A 2 28.40 1.80 5.18
CA ASN A 2 27.83 3.12 5.42
C ASN A 2 26.47 3.22 4.73
N GLU A 3 25.38 3.30 5.49
CA GLU A 3 24.13 3.85 4.99
C GLU A 3 24.43 5.28 4.54
N ALA A 4 24.22 5.60 3.26
CA ALA A 4 24.38 6.94 2.76
C ALA A 4 23.26 7.81 3.38
N ALA A 5 23.63 8.89 4.06
CA ALA A 5 22.67 9.89 4.50
C ALA A 5 22.19 10.71 3.29
N PHE A 6 20.88 10.89 3.15
CA PHE A 6 20.26 11.70 2.12
C PHE A 6 19.04 12.43 2.68
N TYR A 7 18.60 13.47 1.99
CA TYR A 7 17.37 14.20 2.32
C TYR A 7 16.21 13.74 1.43
N ALA A 8 15.01 13.69 2.00
CA ALA A 8 13.78 13.41 1.28
C ALA A 8 12.68 14.36 1.75
N TYR A 9 11.68 14.58 0.89
CA TYR A 9 10.48 15.35 1.20
C TYR A 9 9.34 14.39 1.53
N HIS A 10 8.56 14.69 2.57
CA HIS A 10 7.43 13.87 3.00
C HIS A 10 6.18 14.73 3.19
N ILE A 11 5.07 14.28 2.61
CA ILE A 11 3.76 14.91 2.79
C ILE A 11 3.08 14.33 4.02
N VAL A 12 2.86 15.16 5.04
CA VAL A 12 2.24 14.75 6.30
C VAL A 12 0.73 14.92 6.25
N THR A 13 -0.02 13.81 6.35
CA THR A 13 -1.51 13.83 6.30
C THR A 13 -2.19 13.29 7.56
N ARG A 14 -1.50 12.48 8.37
CA ARG A 14 -2.11 11.77 9.51
C ARG A 14 -2.01 12.53 10.83
N ARG A 15 -0.79 12.82 11.27
CA ARG A 15 -0.50 13.56 12.51
C ARG A 15 0.67 14.49 12.23
N LYS A 16 0.56 15.74 12.69
CA LYS A 16 1.61 16.74 12.54
C LYS A 16 2.93 16.21 13.12
N MET A 17 4.01 16.39 12.37
CA MET A 17 5.37 16.03 12.80
C MET A 17 6.07 17.24 13.42
N ASN A 18 7.08 16.98 14.25
CA ASN A 18 7.91 18.01 14.88
C ASN A 18 9.37 17.87 14.43
N ILE A 19 10.10 18.98 14.37
CA ILE A 19 11.56 18.96 14.12
C ILE A 19 12.26 18.13 15.21
N GLY A 20 13.21 17.30 14.81
CA GLY A 20 13.91 16.33 15.68
C GLY A 20 13.12 15.05 15.96
N GLN A 21 11.89 14.91 15.44
CA GLN A 21 11.15 13.66 15.54
C GLN A 21 11.86 12.56 14.75
N ILE A 22 12.04 11.40 15.38
CA ILE A 22 12.68 10.23 14.78
C ILE A 22 11.62 9.17 14.46
N ILE A 23 11.67 8.64 13.23
CA ILE A 23 10.87 7.51 12.76
C ILE A 23 11.82 6.33 12.52
N HIS A 24 11.56 5.22 13.20
CA HIS A 24 12.35 4.00 13.05
C HIS A 24 11.61 3.01 12.14
N PHE A 25 12.25 2.65 11.03
CA PHE A 25 11.75 1.66 10.08
C PHE A 25 12.89 0.72 9.66
N ASN A 26 13.52 0.06 10.64
CA ASN A 26 14.75 -0.73 10.46
C ASN A 26 14.71 -2.11 11.14
N LYS A 27 13.60 -2.45 11.81
CA LYS A 27 13.41 -3.69 12.57
C LYS A 27 12.05 -4.31 12.28
N ASN A 28 11.73 -4.49 11.00
CA ASN A 28 10.51 -5.15 10.52
C ASN A 28 9.21 -4.50 11.05
N GLN A 29 9.21 -3.19 11.32
CA GLN A 29 7.97 -2.49 11.61
C GLN A 29 7.03 -2.53 10.40
N HIS A 30 5.74 -2.67 10.64
CA HIS A 30 4.72 -2.54 9.61
C HIS A 30 4.32 -1.08 9.43
N ASN A 31 4.02 -0.68 8.19
CA ASN A 31 3.56 0.66 7.86
C ASN A 31 2.03 0.75 7.88
N THR A 32 1.47 1.94 7.69
CA THR A 32 0.00 2.12 7.70
C THR A 32 -0.68 1.37 6.56
N LEU A 33 -0.03 1.21 5.41
CA LEU A 33 -0.55 0.48 4.24
C LEU A 33 -0.74 -1.01 4.57
N TYR A 34 0.22 -1.60 5.28
CA TYR A 34 0.15 -2.98 5.78
C TYR A 34 -1.09 -3.17 6.67
N HIS A 35 -1.23 -2.34 7.71
CA HIS A 35 -2.37 -2.45 8.63
C HIS A 35 -3.71 -2.28 7.90
N PHE A 36 -3.77 -1.37 6.92
CA PHE A 36 -5.01 -1.11 6.18
C PHE A 36 -5.41 -2.27 5.24
N PHE A 37 -4.46 -2.90 4.54
CA PHE A 37 -4.79 -3.96 3.58
C PHE A 37 -4.78 -5.37 4.17
N PHE A 38 -3.90 -5.64 5.14
CA PHE A 38 -3.67 -7.01 5.64
C PHE A 38 -4.37 -7.31 6.96
N GLU A 39 -4.64 -6.30 7.80
CA GLU A 39 -5.23 -6.53 9.13
C GLU A 39 -6.68 -6.05 9.24
N LYS A 40 -7.10 -5.09 8.41
CA LYS A 40 -8.48 -4.60 8.46
C LYS A 40 -9.45 -5.66 7.95
N GLU A 41 -10.52 -5.93 8.69
CA GLU A 41 -11.59 -6.83 8.24
C GLU A 41 -12.76 -6.03 7.66
N GLN A 42 -13.44 -6.61 6.66
CA GLN A 42 -14.69 -6.10 6.09
C GLN A 42 -15.78 -7.13 6.38
N LEU A 43 -16.63 -6.84 7.36
CA LEU A 43 -17.65 -7.76 7.86
C LEU A 43 -19.04 -7.11 7.82
N ASN A 44 -20.08 -7.92 7.58
CA ASN A 44 -21.46 -7.50 7.81
C ASN A 44 -21.83 -7.56 9.31
N ALA A 45 -23.07 -7.18 9.67
CA ALA A 45 -23.51 -7.19 11.06
C ALA A 45 -23.52 -8.60 11.70
N SER A 46 -23.53 -9.65 10.89
CA SER A 46 -23.49 -11.05 11.31
C SER A 46 -22.06 -11.62 11.39
N GLY A 47 -21.04 -10.79 11.16
CA GLY A 47 -19.63 -11.21 11.19
C GLY A 47 -19.20 -12.04 9.98
N GLU A 48 -19.87 -11.90 8.83
CA GLU A 48 -19.51 -12.57 7.59
C GLU A 48 -18.65 -11.66 6.70
N ASP A 49 -17.54 -12.22 6.21
CA ASP A 49 -16.70 -11.57 5.18
C ASP A 49 -17.28 -11.72 3.78
N GLY A 50 -16.66 -11.04 2.80
CA GLY A 50 -17.08 -11.06 1.41
C GLY A 50 -17.12 -12.47 0.79
N MET A 51 -16.17 -13.35 1.12
CA MET A 51 -16.15 -14.71 0.59
C MET A 51 -17.30 -15.54 1.14
N LYS A 52 -17.57 -15.44 2.44
CA LYS A 52 -18.67 -16.14 3.08
C LYS A 52 -20.03 -15.65 2.55
N ILE A 53 -20.18 -14.35 2.36
CA ILE A 53 -21.38 -13.76 1.74
C ILE A 53 -21.57 -14.30 0.32
N ILE A 54 -20.54 -14.27 -0.53
CA ILE A 54 -20.64 -14.79 -1.91
C ILE A 54 -21.08 -16.25 -1.90
N ASN A 55 -20.41 -17.10 -1.11
CA ASN A 55 -20.70 -18.53 -1.06
C ASN A 55 -22.13 -18.83 -0.55
N ASN A 56 -22.62 -18.06 0.42
CA ASN A 56 -23.97 -18.22 0.97
C ASN A 56 -25.07 -17.74 0.01
N HIS A 57 -24.75 -16.82 -0.90
CA HIS A 57 -25.68 -16.19 -1.83
C HIS A 57 -25.62 -16.75 -3.27
N TYR A 58 -24.60 -17.55 -3.60
CA TYR A 58 -24.56 -18.26 -4.89
C TYR A 58 -25.44 -19.52 -4.85
N LYS A 59 -26.60 -19.47 -5.50
CA LYS A 59 -27.58 -20.57 -5.51
C LYS A 59 -28.22 -20.67 -6.88
N ASN A 60 -28.45 -21.90 -7.34
CA ASN A 60 -29.09 -22.16 -8.64
C ASN A 60 -28.43 -21.37 -9.78
N GLU A 61 -27.10 -21.30 -9.79
CA GLU A 61 -26.30 -20.55 -10.77
C GLU A 61 -26.49 -19.02 -10.76
N GLU A 62 -27.20 -18.46 -9.77
CA GLU A 62 -27.44 -17.03 -9.60
C GLU A 62 -26.69 -16.48 -8.37
N LEU A 63 -26.31 -15.20 -8.42
CA LEU A 63 -25.70 -14.48 -7.30
C LEU A 63 -26.44 -13.17 -7.04
N HIS A 64 -27.31 -13.15 -6.03
CA HIS A 64 -28.06 -11.95 -5.63
C HIS A 64 -27.61 -11.47 -4.24
N ILE A 65 -26.87 -10.35 -4.23
CA ILE A 65 -26.34 -9.73 -3.00
C ILE A 65 -26.87 -8.29 -2.92
N ASN A 66 -27.50 -7.93 -1.79
CA ASN A 66 -28.18 -6.65 -1.60
C ASN A 66 -27.83 -6.02 -0.24
N ASN A 67 -28.28 -4.78 -0.03
CA ASN A 67 -28.18 -4.05 1.25
C ASN A 67 -26.75 -4.02 1.78
N GLU A 68 -26.53 -4.29 3.08
CA GLU A 68 -25.19 -4.24 3.70
C GLU A 68 -24.21 -5.27 3.14
N ASN A 69 -24.69 -6.40 2.60
CA ASN A 69 -23.82 -7.44 2.07
C ASN A 69 -23.10 -7.00 0.78
N ALA A 70 -23.75 -6.17 -0.05
CA ALA A 70 -23.17 -5.68 -1.30
C ALA A 70 -21.91 -4.81 -1.08
N PRO A 71 -21.93 -3.73 -0.27
CA PRO A 71 -20.74 -2.95 0.01
C PRO A 71 -19.68 -3.74 0.78
N VAL A 72 -20.05 -4.70 1.65
CA VAL A 72 -19.06 -5.57 2.30
C VAL A 72 -18.30 -6.39 1.27
N VAL A 73 -18.99 -7.00 0.30
CA VAL A 73 -18.33 -7.76 -0.78
C VAL A 73 -17.47 -6.86 -1.65
N MET A 74 -17.95 -5.68 -2.04
CA MET A 74 -17.16 -4.73 -2.85
C MET A 74 -15.90 -4.26 -2.11
N ASN A 75 -16.03 -3.85 -0.86
CA ASN A 75 -14.89 -3.43 -0.05
C ASN A 75 -13.90 -4.57 0.20
N TYR A 76 -14.41 -5.80 0.39
CA TYR A 76 -13.57 -6.98 0.52
C TYR A 76 -12.76 -7.23 -0.75
N MET A 77 -13.39 -7.15 -1.93
CA MET A 77 -12.70 -7.32 -3.22
C MET A 77 -11.64 -6.25 -3.45
N ASP A 78 -12.00 -4.98 -3.24
CA ASP A 78 -11.09 -3.82 -3.40
C ASP A 78 -9.89 -3.91 -2.45
N GLN A 79 -10.12 -4.28 -1.19
CA GLN A 79 -9.04 -4.45 -0.24
C GLN A 79 -8.17 -5.66 -0.58
N THR A 80 -8.78 -6.78 -0.97
CA THR A 80 -8.08 -8.03 -1.26
C THR A 80 -7.18 -7.90 -2.48
N ILE A 81 -7.63 -7.27 -3.56
CA ILE A 81 -6.79 -7.09 -4.76
C ILE A 81 -5.57 -6.20 -4.47
N ARG A 82 -5.72 -5.20 -3.58
CA ARG A 82 -4.61 -4.35 -3.12
C ARG A 82 -3.65 -5.12 -2.21
N ALA A 83 -4.15 -5.94 -1.28
CA ALA A 83 -3.31 -6.82 -0.47
C ALA A 83 -2.51 -7.82 -1.33
N ILE A 84 -3.14 -8.38 -2.37
CA ILE A 84 -2.49 -9.25 -3.35
C ILE A 84 -1.38 -8.50 -4.10
N ARG A 85 -1.64 -7.27 -4.57
CA ARG A 85 -0.64 -6.42 -5.20
C ARG A 85 0.59 -6.26 -4.31
N GLU A 86 0.39 -5.84 -3.06
CA GLU A 86 1.51 -5.64 -2.11
C GLU A 86 2.26 -6.96 -1.84
N THR A 87 1.54 -8.08 -1.72
CA THR A 87 2.12 -9.41 -1.51
C THR A 87 3.00 -9.82 -2.70
N ILE A 88 2.51 -9.64 -3.93
CA ILE A 88 3.25 -9.98 -5.16
C ILE A 88 4.48 -9.08 -5.29
N VAL A 89 4.33 -7.78 -5.05
CA VAL A 89 5.43 -6.80 -5.12
C VAL A 89 6.52 -7.16 -4.09
N GLU A 90 6.15 -7.47 -2.86
CA GLU A 90 7.13 -7.88 -1.83
C GLU A 90 7.77 -9.24 -2.14
N MET A 91 7.01 -10.21 -2.66
CA MET A 91 7.53 -11.53 -3.06
C MET A 91 8.57 -11.42 -4.18
N VAL A 92 8.39 -10.47 -5.11
CA VAL A 92 9.30 -10.25 -6.24
C VAL A 92 10.50 -9.38 -5.86
N ARG A 93 10.43 -8.67 -4.73
CA ARG A 93 11.39 -7.63 -4.33
C ARG A 93 12.83 -8.10 -4.53
N LEU A 94 13.53 -7.39 -5.40
CA LEU A 94 14.94 -7.64 -5.68
C LEU A 94 15.79 -7.11 -4.52
N ARG A 95 17.01 -7.64 -4.38
CA ARG A 95 17.98 -7.14 -3.40
C ARG A 95 18.33 -5.70 -3.72
N VAL A 96 17.75 -4.76 -2.99
CA VAL A 96 18.16 -3.35 -3.03
C VAL A 96 19.43 -3.20 -2.20
N ILE A 97 20.50 -2.68 -2.81
CA ILE A 97 21.72 -2.26 -2.12
C ILE A 97 21.60 -0.75 -1.92
N GLY A 98 21.03 -0.33 -0.79
CA GLY A 98 20.77 1.09 -0.48
C GLY A 98 19.68 1.25 0.59
N SER A 99 19.51 2.48 1.08
CA SER A 99 18.50 2.88 2.07
C SER A 99 17.22 3.46 1.46
N SER A 100 17.15 3.56 0.13
CA SER A 100 16.01 4.07 -0.62
C SER A 100 15.82 3.38 -1.97
N PHE A 101 14.61 3.50 -2.52
CA PHE A 101 14.25 3.04 -3.86
C PHE A 101 13.30 4.06 -4.51
N GLU A 102 13.63 4.48 -5.73
CA GLU A 102 12.79 5.34 -6.56
C GLU A 102 11.93 4.48 -7.49
N GLY A 103 10.63 4.45 -7.21
CA GLY A 103 9.64 3.71 -7.97
C GLY A 103 8.80 4.59 -8.89
N ASP A 104 8.24 3.97 -9.93
CA ASP A 104 7.15 4.52 -10.72
C ASP A 104 5.87 3.76 -10.39
N GLY A 105 4.95 4.40 -9.65
CA GLY A 105 3.67 3.80 -9.26
C GLY A 105 2.81 3.35 -10.44
N ASN A 106 3.08 3.86 -11.65
CA ASN A 106 2.39 3.41 -12.86
C ASN A 106 2.78 1.99 -13.28
N LEU A 107 3.93 1.48 -12.82
CA LEU A 107 4.42 0.13 -13.10
C LEU A 107 3.91 -0.91 -12.11
N LEU A 108 3.30 -0.49 -10.99
CA LEU A 108 2.71 -1.42 -10.03
C LEU A 108 1.61 -2.28 -10.68
N PRO A 109 1.45 -3.54 -10.25
CA PRO A 109 0.35 -4.38 -10.68
C PRO A 109 -1.01 -3.70 -10.46
N LYS A 110 -1.88 -3.77 -11.46
CA LYS A 110 -3.17 -3.06 -11.43
C LYS A 110 -4.22 -3.83 -10.63
N GLU A 111 -5.27 -3.11 -10.24
CA GLU A 111 -6.44 -3.62 -9.51
C GLU A 111 -7.44 -4.31 -10.46
N ASP A 112 -6.91 -5.16 -11.36
CA ASP A 112 -7.65 -5.89 -12.39
C ASP A 112 -7.57 -7.42 -12.19
N GLY A 113 -8.37 -8.15 -12.97
CA GLY A 113 -8.47 -9.62 -12.89
C GLY A 113 -7.45 -10.40 -13.73
N ILE A 114 -6.32 -9.80 -14.14
CA ILE A 114 -5.31 -10.53 -14.94
C ILE A 114 -4.61 -11.62 -14.10
N PRO A 115 -4.05 -12.67 -14.73
CA PRO A 115 -3.36 -13.74 -14.01
C PRO A 115 -2.20 -13.24 -13.15
N PHE A 116 -1.96 -13.92 -12.02
CA PHE A 116 -0.87 -13.55 -11.10
C PHE A 116 0.51 -13.64 -11.75
N SER A 117 0.72 -14.52 -12.73
CA SER A 117 1.97 -14.56 -13.50
C SER A 117 2.25 -13.24 -14.21
N GLN A 118 1.23 -12.58 -14.77
CA GLN A 118 1.39 -11.26 -15.40
C GLN A 118 1.62 -10.17 -14.35
N LYS A 119 0.94 -10.24 -13.20
CA LYS A 119 1.18 -9.32 -12.07
C LYS A 119 2.61 -9.45 -11.52
N ILE A 120 3.19 -10.65 -11.52
CA ILE A 120 4.59 -10.90 -11.14
C ILE A 120 5.54 -10.20 -12.12
N GLU A 121 5.30 -10.27 -13.43
CA GLU A 121 6.12 -9.55 -14.40
C GLU A 121 5.98 -8.02 -14.24
N GLN A 122 4.78 -7.50 -13.98
CA GLN A 122 4.59 -6.08 -13.65
C GLN A 122 5.40 -5.65 -12.41
N ALA A 123 5.39 -6.45 -11.35
CA ALA A 123 6.19 -6.20 -10.15
C ALA A 123 7.71 -6.23 -10.45
N ARG A 124 8.17 -7.07 -11.37
CA ARG A 124 9.58 -7.06 -11.80
C ARG A 124 9.94 -5.77 -12.53
N GLU A 125 9.09 -5.30 -13.43
CA GLU A 125 9.29 -4.02 -14.11
C GLU A 125 9.30 -2.85 -13.13
N TYR A 126 8.41 -2.87 -12.12
CA TYR A 126 8.45 -1.89 -11.04
C TYR A 126 9.82 -1.87 -10.34
N TRP A 127 10.31 -3.02 -9.88
CA TRP A 127 11.59 -3.11 -9.15
C TRP A 127 12.84 -2.86 -10.00
N LYS A 128 12.77 -3.02 -11.32
CA LYS A 128 13.85 -2.60 -12.23
C LYS A 128 14.06 -1.08 -12.19
N GLY A 129 13.04 -0.33 -11.76
CA GLY A 129 13.05 1.13 -11.72
C GLY A 129 12.98 1.73 -13.12
N ASN A 130 12.85 3.06 -13.17
CA ASN A 130 12.82 3.81 -14.42
C ASN A 130 13.65 5.09 -14.27
N SER A 131 14.60 5.31 -15.20
CA SER A 131 15.42 6.52 -15.22
C SER A 131 14.68 7.76 -15.75
N LYS A 132 13.41 7.61 -16.18
CA LYS A 132 12.59 8.66 -16.82
C LYS A 132 11.24 8.86 -16.12
N ASN A 133 11.20 8.87 -14.80
CA ASN A 133 9.99 9.23 -14.08
C ASN A 133 9.97 10.75 -13.77
N GLU A 134 8.91 11.45 -14.17
CA GLU A 134 8.73 12.88 -13.84
C GLU A 134 8.36 13.10 -12.36
N LEU A 135 7.69 12.13 -11.74
CA LEU A 135 7.27 12.18 -10.34
C LEU A 135 7.52 10.83 -9.65
N PRO A 136 8.75 10.56 -9.18
CA PRO A 136 9.09 9.32 -8.49
C PRO A 136 8.41 9.21 -7.13
N GLU A 137 7.97 8.00 -6.80
CA GLU A 137 7.63 7.61 -5.44
C GLU A 137 8.88 7.06 -4.76
N LEU A 138 9.25 7.60 -3.60
CA LEU A 138 10.44 7.18 -2.88
C LEU A 138 10.07 6.28 -1.70
N LEU A 139 10.51 5.02 -1.77
CA LEU A 139 10.49 4.12 -0.61
C LEU A 139 11.76 4.34 0.20
N ILE A 140 11.61 4.61 1.50
CA ILE A 140 12.73 4.85 2.42
C ILE A 140 12.55 4.01 3.69
N ASN A 141 13.67 3.52 4.24
CA ASN A 141 13.70 2.79 5.50
C ASN A 141 14.88 3.28 6.37
N GLY A 142 15.11 2.65 7.52
CA GLY A 142 16.20 3.03 8.42
C GLY A 142 15.76 3.94 9.56
N LYS A 143 16.65 4.83 9.99
CA LYS A 143 16.37 5.89 10.97
C LYS A 143 16.13 7.20 10.22
N ILE A 144 14.90 7.70 10.25
CA ILE A 144 14.49 8.92 9.54
C ILE A 144 14.27 10.03 10.57
N GLU A 145 14.84 11.21 10.34
CA GLU A 145 14.70 12.38 11.22
C GLU A 145 14.03 13.53 10.47
N VAL A 146 13.06 14.17 11.12
CA VAL A 146 12.44 15.39 10.61
C VAL A 146 13.37 16.56 10.91
N VAL A 147 14.08 17.04 9.89
CA VAL A 147 15.05 18.13 10.03
C VAL A 147 14.47 19.52 9.76
N GLU A 148 13.36 19.59 9.01
CA GLU A 148 12.73 20.85 8.60
C GLU A 148 11.21 20.66 8.37
N ILE A 149 10.42 21.69 8.71
CA ILE A 149 9.01 21.79 8.32
C ILE A 149 8.91 22.95 7.32
N ILE A 150 8.83 22.61 6.03
CA ILE A 150 8.88 23.60 4.93
C ILE A 150 7.60 24.43 4.89
N ASN A 151 6.44 23.77 4.98
CA ASN A 151 5.14 24.40 4.95
C ASN A 151 4.21 23.74 5.99
N ASP A 152 3.53 24.55 6.80
CA ASP A 152 2.50 24.09 7.75
C ASP A 152 1.11 24.57 7.31
N PHE A 153 0.33 23.66 6.76
CA PHE A 153 -1.03 23.93 6.27
C PHE A 153 -2.12 23.71 7.34
N SER A 154 -1.78 23.32 8.57
CA SER A 154 -2.77 23.05 9.63
C SER A 154 -3.62 24.26 10.04
N LYS A 155 -3.18 25.46 9.68
CA LYS A 155 -3.87 26.73 9.95
C LYS A 155 -4.58 27.31 8.73
N MET A 156 -4.51 26.67 7.56
CA MET A 156 -5.28 27.09 6.40
C MET A 156 -6.75 26.76 6.64
N LYS A 157 -7.57 27.81 6.72
CA LYS A 157 -9.03 27.65 6.58
C LYS A 157 -9.30 27.41 5.10
N ILE A 158 -9.83 26.23 4.78
CA ILE A 158 -10.43 25.92 3.48
C ILE A 158 -11.87 26.44 3.51
#